data_AF-A0A8S9IPB9-F1
#
_entry.id   AF-A0A8S9IPB9-F1
#
_cell.length_a   1.000
_cell.length_b   1.000
_cell.length_c   1.000
_cell.angle_alpha   90.00
_cell.angle_beta   90.00
_cell.angle_gamma   90.00
#
_symmetry.space_group_name_H-M   'P 1'
#
loop_
_entity.id
_entity.type
_entity.pdbx_description
1 polymer ?
#
loop_
_entity_poly.entity_id
_entity_poly.type
_entity_poly.pdbx_seq_one_letter_code
_entity_poly.pdbx_strand_id
1 'polypeptide(L)' 'MAMKRNGKSPVSSDSDEKVVFFNDVSLGPHASQLRFRLIHFWEARNPVKKTLIGMEMLLIEEHVFSFAICYFSH' A
#
# COMPACT_ATOMS: atom_id res chain seq x y z
N MET A 1 -22.88 -7.13 48.49
CA MET A 1 -22.80 -6.15 47.39
C MET A 1 -21.57 -5.27 47.63
N ALA A 2 -20.66 -5.20 46.66
CA ALA A 2 -19.68 -4.13 46.48
C ALA A 2 -19.07 -4.30 45.08
N MET A 3 -19.53 -3.50 44.11
CA MET A 3 -18.97 -3.48 42.76
C MET A 3 -17.69 -2.64 42.80
N LYS A 4 -16.55 -3.22 42.40
CA LYS A 4 -15.32 -2.45 42.16
C LYS A 4 -14.80 -2.68 40.74
N ARG A 5 -15.02 -1.63 39.96
CA ARG A 5 -14.57 -1.29 38.61
C ARG A 5 -13.05 -1.46 38.46
N ASN A 6 -12.57 -2.19 37.46
CA ASN A 6 -11.86 -1.60 36.32
C ASN A 6 -11.39 -2.68 35.34
N GLY A 7 -11.90 -2.60 34.11
CA GLY A 7 -11.35 -3.34 32.99
C GLY A 7 -9.92 -2.90 32.71
N LYS A 8 -9.03 -3.87 32.56
CA LYS A 8 -7.76 -3.69 31.86
C LYS A 8 -7.61 -4.91 30.96
N SER A 9 -8.17 -4.83 29.77
CA SER A 9 -7.69 -5.62 28.64
C SER A 9 -6.27 -5.14 28.34
N PRO A 10 -5.26 -6.02 28.24
CA PRO A 10 -4.04 -5.65 27.57
C PRO A 10 -4.33 -5.77 26.07
N VAL A 11 -5.04 -4.78 25.52
CA VAL A 11 -4.93 -4.51 24.08
C VAL A 11 -3.67 -3.66 23.93
N SER A 12 -2.52 -4.33 23.95
CA SER A 12 -1.39 -3.87 23.17
C SER A 12 -1.75 -4.24 21.73
N SER A 13 -2.44 -3.34 21.04
CA SER A 13 -2.36 -3.30 19.59
C SER A 13 -1.23 -2.33 19.26
N ASP A 14 -0.02 -2.68 19.71
CA ASP A 14 1.20 -2.11 19.17
C ASP A 14 1.53 -2.86 17.88
N SER A 15 0.55 -2.92 17.00
CA SER A 15 0.80 -3.06 15.58
C SER A 15 1.28 -1.68 15.14
N ASP A 16 2.51 -1.35 15.54
CA ASP A 16 3.35 -0.36 14.90
C ASP A 16 3.60 -0.92 13.50
N GLU A 17 2.57 -0.87 12.66
CA GLU A 17 2.63 -1.15 11.23
C GLU A 17 3.59 -0.11 10.69
N LYS A 18 4.88 -0.44 10.72
CA LYS A 18 5.97 0.45 10.34
C LYS A 18 5.68 0.92 8.93
N VAL A 19 5.17 2.14 8.84
CA VAL A 19 4.93 2.81 7.57
C VAL A 19 6.30 3.02 6.95
N VAL A 20 6.55 2.32 5.85
CA VAL A 20 7.78 2.48 5.09
C VAL A 20 7.59 3.59 4.07
N PHE A 21 8.66 4.33 3.78
CA PHE A 21 8.71 5.33 2.71
C PHE A 21 9.27 4.71 1.43
N PHE A 22 9.08 5.35 0.27
CA PHE A 22 9.65 4.85 -1.00
C PHE A 22 11.16 4.57 -0.94
N ASN A 23 11.91 5.38 -0.19
CA ASN A 23 13.35 5.22 -0.02
C ASN A 23 13.74 3.97 0.79
N ASP A 24 12.83 3.45 1.61
CA ASP A 24 13.06 2.28 2.48
C ASP A 24 12.64 0.97 1.80
N VAL A 25 12.05 1.03 0.60
CA VAL A 25 11.61 -0.14 -0.15
C VAL A 25 12.77 -0.69 -0.98
N SER A 26 13.31 -1.83 -0.57
CA SER A 26 14.23 -2.64 -1.38
C SER A 26 13.47 -3.66 -2.23
N LEU A 27 14.00 -3.97 -3.42
CA LEU A 27 13.47 -5.04 -4.28
C LEU A 27 13.56 -6.40 -3.54
N GLY A 28 12.42 -6.97 -3.17
CA GLY A 28 12.36 -8.27 -2.50
C GLY A 28 10.95 -8.66 -2.05
N PRO A 29 10.71 -9.92 -1.67
CA PRO A 29 9.40 -10.45 -1.27
C PRO A 29 8.92 -9.98 0.12
N HIS A 30 9.53 -8.94 0.69
CA HIS A 30 9.16 -8.45 2.01
C HIS A 30 7.86 -7.64 1.92
N ALA A 31 6.82 -8.08 2.62
CA ALA A 31 5.55 -7.37 2.69
C ALA A 31 5.66 -6.25 3.74
N SER A 32 5.89 -5.02 3.30
CA SER A 32 5.79 -3.81 4.12
C SER A 32 4.64 -2.94 3.64
N GLN A 33 3.99 -2.23 4.56
CA GLN A 33 2.88 -1.33 4.23
C GLN A 33 3.41 0.06 3.89
N LEU A 34 3.24 0.45 2.62
CA LEU A 34 3.63 1.75 2.10
C LEU A 34 2.39 2.66 2.05
N ARG A 35 2.51 3.90 2.55
CA ARG A 35 1.45 4.91 2.46
C ARG A 35 1.80 5.93 1.39
N PHE A 36 0.99 6.02 0.36
CA PHE A 36 1.16 6.98 -0.72
C PHE A 36 -0.20 7.58 -1.14
N ARG A 37 -0.16 8.69 -1.85
CA ARG A 37 -1.29 9.24 -2.59
C ARG A 37 -1.09 8.91 -4.08
N LEU A 38 -2.10 8.32 -4.70
CA LEU A 38 -2.13 8.09 -6.13
C LEU A 38 -2.54 9.39 -6.82
N ILE A 39 -1.69 9.93 -7.70
CA ILE A 39 -2.01 11.15 -8.47
C ILE A 39 -2.48 10.80 -9.88
N HIS A 40 -1.89 9.79 -10.51
CA HIS A 40 -2.25 9.37 -11.84
C HIS A 40 -2.36 7.85 -11.92
N PHE A 41 -3.38 7.38 -12.62
CA PHE A 41 -3.66 5.97 -12.82
C PHE A 41 -4.12 5.75 -14.25
N TRP A 42 -3.43 4.85 -14.95
CA TRP A 42 -3.77 4.47 -16.31
C TRP A 42 -3.76 2.95 -16.46
N GLU A 43 -4.78 2.44 -17.15
CA GLU A 43 -4.86 1.04 -17.53
C GLU A 43 -4.68 0.89 -19.04
N ALA A 44 -3.64 0.17 -19.45
CA ALA A 44 -3.50 -0.29 -20.80
C ALA A 44 -4.37 -1.54 -20.98
N ARG A 45 -5.49 -1.42 -21.70
CA ARG A 45 -6.36 -2.55 -22.05
C ARG A 45 -6.30 -2.85 -23.54
N ASN A 46 -6.41 -4.13 -23.89
CA ASN A 46 -6.60 -4.57 -25.26
C ASN A 46 -8.01 -4.13 -25.73
N PRO A 47 -8.17 -3.27 -26.74
CA PRO A 47 -9.48 -2.80 -27.17
C PRO A 47 -10.37 -3.92 -27.75
N VAL A 48 -9.76 -4.99 -28.28
CA VAL A 48 -10.48 -6.12 -28.89
C VAL A 48 -10.92 -7.12 -27.83
N LYS A 49 -9.99 -7.56 -26.98
CA LYS A 49 -10.25 -8.60 -25.96
C LYS A 49 -10.71 -8.04 -24.62
N LYS A 50 -10.63 -6.72 -24.44
CA LYS A 50 -10.85 -5.99 -23.17
C LYS A 50 -9.98 -6.49 -22.00
N THR A 51 -8.93 -7.26 -22.30
CA THR A 51 -7.96 -7.78 -21.32
C THR A 51 -7.01 -6.67 -20.87
N LEU A 52 -6.67 -6.65 -19.58
CA LEU A 52 -5.65 -5.76 -19.02
C LEU A 52 -4.26 -6.20 -19.50
N ILE A 53 -3.54 -5.30 -20.16
CA ILE A 53 -2.17 -5.50 -20.67
C ILE A 53 -1.15 -4.94 -19.68
N GLY A 54 -1.49 -3.84 -19.02
CA GLY A 54 -0.61 -3.21 -18.06
C GLY A 54 -1.32 -2.10 -17.28
N MET A 55 -0.69 -1.67 -16.20
CA MET A 55 -1.10 -0.51 -15.43
C MET A 55 0.09 0.38 -15.15
N GLU A 56 -0.16 1.68 -15.20
CA GLU A 56 0.80 2.73 -14.90
C GLU A 56 0.25 3.58 -13.76
N MET A 57 1.05 3.79 -12.74
CA MET A 57 0.66 4.54 -11.54
C MET A 57 1.73 5.57 -11.20
N LEU A 58 1.30 6.82 -11.02
CA LEU A 58 2.12 7.89 -10.45
C LEU A 58 1.72 8.07 -9.00
N LEU A 59 2.66 7.76 -8.11
CA LEU A 59 2.50 7.76 -6.68
C LEU A 59 3.27 8.95 -6.09
N ILE A 60 2.69 9.63 -5.12
CA ILE A 60 3.39 10.65 -4.33
C ILE A 60 3.34 10.26 -2.86
N GLU A 61 4.44 10.48 -2.17
CA GLU A 61 4.47 10.42 -0.72
C GLU A 61 4.44 11.86 -0.15
N GLU A 62 5.51 12.34 0.47
CA GLU A 62 5.58 13.74 0.93
C GLU A 62 6.13 14.69 -0.15
N HIS A 63 7.27 14.36 -0.75
CA HIS A 63 7.94 15.22 -1.73
C HIS A 63 8.55 14.46 -2.91
N VAL A 64 8.33 13.15 -2.97
CA VAL A 64 8.92 12.27 -3.98
C VAL A 64 7.83 11.70 -4.86
N PHE A 65 7.99 11.87 -6.17
CA PHE A 65 7.19 11.20 -7.17
C PHE A 65 7.81 9.84 -7.48
N SER A 66 7.01 8.78 -7.41
CA SER A 66 7.39 7.43 -7.80
C SER A 66 6.52 6.97 -8.95
N PHE A 67 7.16 6.35 -9.94
CA PHE A 67 6.51 5.86 -11.14
C PHE A 67 6.57 4.34 -11.14
N ALA A 68 5.39 3.70 -11.15
CA ALA A 68 5.25 2.26 -11.16
C ALA A 68 4.57 1.81 -12.46
N ILE A 69 5.23 0.92 -13.21
CA ILE A 69 4.64 0.24 -14.36
C ILE A 69 4.56 -1.27 -14.07
N CYS A 70 3.36 -1.82 -14.17
CA CYS A 70 3.12 -3.25 -14.12
C CYS A 70 2.66 -3.74 -15.50
N TYR A 71 3.40 -4.68 -16.09
CA TYR A 71 2.98 -5.39 -17.30
C TYR A 71 2.42 -6.77 -16.93
N PHE A 72 1.20 -7.06 -17.39
CA PHE A 72 0.58 -8.37 -17.23
C PHE A 72 0.91 -9.20 -18.46
N SER A 73 1.89 -10.10 -18.35
CA SER A 73 2.17 -11.11 -19.37
C SER A 73 1.10 -12.21 -19.24
N HIS A 74 0.39 -12.50 -20.34
CA HIS A 74 -0.63 -13.56 -20.44
C HIS A 74 -0.02 -14.83 -21.04
#